data_AF-A0A4Y2K143-F1
#
_entry.id   AF-A0A4Y2K143-F1
#
_cell.length_a   1.000
_cell.length_b   1.000
_cell.length_c   1.000
_cell.angle_alpha   90.00
_cell.angle_beta   90.00
_cell.angle_gamma   90.00
#
_symmetry.space_group_name_H-M   'P 1'
#
loop_
_entity.id
_entity.type
_entity.pdbx_description
1 polymer ?
#
loop_
_entity_poly.entity_id
_entity_poly.type
_entity_poly.pdbx_seq_one_letter_code
_entity_poly.pdbx_strand_id
1 'polypeptide(L)'
;MERHTCSPETTTMKSMFLLGCMLKLRVMAKFDINEYCEMLLIYGECGRKAKSAAKLYRERFPEGPHPTRQTILKVVKRLRETGYVTSRPRVRRPRNVGRKEQPGDVLTYAFAHPQSSTKMIIENCGLSKSRVWTILNESGAHPYRSTHVQGLLLRDAERRYTWCNFVMNNLEDHPTFLADIIWTDEASFSRNGLFNRQNVHTCSLENPRYAVEVRHQLVDECLVRNFQ
;
A
#
# COMPACT_ATOMS: atom_id res chain seq x y z
N MET A 1 2.11 -3.11 -36.07
CA MET A 1 3.44 -2.76 -35.51
C MET A 1 3.15 -1.68 -34.47
N GLU A 2 3.48 -1.77 -33.19
CA GLU A 2 4.50 -2.55 -32.48
C GLU A 2 3.91 -3.05 -31.14
N ARG A 3 4.23 -4.28 -30.76
CA ARG A 3 3.94 -4.82 -29.42
C ARG A 3 5.19 -4.56 -28.57
N HIS A 4 5.05 -3.76 -27.51
CA HIS A 4 6.11 -3.57 -26.54
C HIS A 4 6.39 -4.90 -25.80
N THR A 5 7.55 -5.48 -26.09
CA THR A 5 8.14 -6.58 -25.33
C THR A 5 8.81 -6.00 -24.07
N CYS A 6 8.30 -6.40 -22.90
CA CYS A 6 8.88 -6.07 -21.61
C CYS A 6 10.12 -6.95 -21.36
N SER A 7 11.23 -6.32 -20.95
CA SER A 7 12.55 -6.92 -20.74
C SER A 7 12.57 -8.04 -19.67
N PRO A 8 13.33 -9.14 -19.89
CA PRO A 8 13.37 -10.32 -19.02
C PRO A 8 14.10 -10.12 -17.67
N GLU A 9 14.73 -8.98 -17.43
CA GLU A 9 15.62 -8.76 -16.28
C GLU A 9 14.91 -8.45 -14.96
N THR A 10 13.60 -8.15 -14.98
CA THR A 10 12.82 -7.89 -13.76
C THR A 10 12.24 -9.16 -13.10
N THR A 11 12.37 -10.30 -13.77
CA THR A 11 11.84 -11.60 -13.32
C THR A 11 12.78 -12.29 -12.32
N THR A 12 14.08 -12.07 -12.43
CA THR A 12 15.12 -12.71 -11.62
C THR A 12 15.18 -12.17 -10.18
N MET A 13 14.94 -10.87 -9.96
CA MET A 13 14.93 -10.32 -8.59
C MET A 13 13.65 -10.67 -7.80
N LYS A 14 12.49 -10.78 -8.46
CA LYS A 14 11.25 -11.27 -7.80
C LYS A 14 11.33 -12.75 -7.44
N SER A 15 12.01 -13.55 -8.27
CA SER A 15 12.28 -14.98 -8.02
C SER A 15 13.13 -15.19 -6.76
N MET A 16 14.19 -14.40 -6.55
CA MET A 16 15.07 -14.54 -5.38
C MET A 16 14.39 -14.14 -4.06
N PHE A 17 13.49 -13.15 -4.07
CA PHE A 17 12.75 -12.74 -2.86
C PHE A 17 11.65 -13.74 -2.47
N LEU A 18 11.04 -14.41 -3.44
CA LEU A 18 10.11 -15.51 -3.20
C LEU A 18 10.81 -16.76 -2.66
N LEU A 19 12.03 -17.05 -3.14
CA LEU A 19 12.85 -18.17 -2.62
C LEU A 19 13.24 -17.95 -1.14
N GLY A 20 13.55 -16.72 -0.75
CA GLY A 20 13.83 -16.36 0.66
C GLY A 20 12.61 -16.48 1.59
N CYS A 21 11.40 -16.23 1.09
CA CYS A 21 10.15 -16.41 1.85
C CYS A 21 9.69 -17.88 1.93
N MET A 22 10.02 -18.71 0.94
CA MET A 22 9.74 -20.14 0.95
C MET A 22 10.54 -20.91 2.02
N LEU A 23 11.71 -20.39 2.43
CA LEU A 23 12.60 -21.02 3.41
C LEU A 23 12.27 -20.72 4.89
N LYS A 24 11.29 -19.84 5.18
CA LYS A 24 10.82 -19.57 6.56
C LYS A 24 9.40 -20.04 6.87
N LEU A 25 8.75 -20.71 5.92
CA LEU A 25 7.49 -21.41 6.15
C LEU A 25 7.72 -22.91 5.98
N ARG A 26 8.38 -23.53 6.98
CA ARG A 26 8.14 -24.95 7.28
C ARG A 26 6.72 -25.07 7.88
N VAL A 27 5.72 -24.66 7.11
CA VAL A 27 4.33 -25.02 7.31
C VAL A 27 4.34 -26.53 7.21
N MET A 28 4.11 -27.20 8.34
CA MET A 28 3.86 -28.64 8.34
C MET A 28 2.83 -28.89 7.24
N ALA A 29 3.21 -29.63 6.19
CA ALA A 29 2.30 -30.02 5.13
C ALA A 29 1.01 -30.50 5.79
N LYS A 30 -0.08 -29.76 5.56
CA LYS A 30 -1.36 -30.08 6.15
C LYS A 30 -1.86 -31.29 5.37
N PHE A 31 -1.82 -32.45 6.02
CA PHE A 31 -2.47 -33.63 5.50
C PHE A 31 -3.95 -33.33 5.27
N ASP A 32 -4.52 -33.88 4.19
CA ASP A 32 -5.94 -33.85 3.91
C ASP A 32 -6.72 -34.73 4.91
N ILE A 33 -8.03 -34.52 4.99
CA ILE A 33 -8.92 -35.31 5.85
C ILE A 33 -8.80 -36.82 5.56
N ASN A 34 -8.69 -37.20 4.28
CA ASN A 34 -8.55 -38.60 3.88
C ASN A 34 -7.21 -39.18 4.34
N GLU A 35 -6.11 -38.42 4.17
CA GLU A 35 -4.79 -38.84 4.62
C GLU A 35 -4.74 -39.05 6.14
N TYR A 36 -5.47 -38.24 6.91
CA TYR A 36 -5.60 -38.47 8.34
C TYR A 36 -6.44 -39.70 8.71
N CYS A 37 -7.50 -40.00 7.95
CA CYS A 37 -8.27 -41.23 8.14
C CYS A 37 -7.39 -42.46 7.93
N GLU A 38 -6.60 -42.48 6.86
CA GLU A 38 -5.64 -43.54 6.57
C GLU A 38 -4.59 -43.70 7.70
N MET A 39 -4.09 -42.58 8.25
CA MET A 39 -3.19 -42.63 9.40
C MET A 39 -3.81 -43.32 10.61
N LEU A 40 -5.09 -43.10 10.86
CA LEU A 40 -5.81 -43.67 12.01
C LEU A 40 -6.09 -45.17 11.79
N LEU A 41 -6.48 -45.56 10.58
CA LEU A 41 -6.72 -46.96 10.20
C LEU A 41 -5.42 -47.77 10.35
N ILE A 42 -4.34 -47.32 9.71
CA ILE A 42 -3.02 -47.96 9.78
C ILE A 42 -2.47 -47.99 11.20
N TYR A 43 -2.72 -46.95 12.01
CA TYR A 43 -2.36 -46.96 13.42
C TYR A 43 -3.11 -48.02 14.23
N GLY A 44 -4.39 -48.25 13.90
CA GLY A 44 -5.19 -49.34 14.46
C GLY A 44 -4.66 -50.71 14.08
N GLU A 45 -4.40 -50.93 12.79
CA GLU A 45 -3.83 -52.18 12.25
C GLU A 45 -2.48 -52.53 12.89
N CYS A 46 -1.63 -51.54 13.11
CA CYS A 46 -0.34 -51.70 13.77
C CYS A 46 -0.43 -51.92 15.29
N GLY A 47 -1.61 -52.23 15.82
CA GLY A 47 -1.82 -52.46 17.26
C GLY A 47 -1.47 -51.22 18.10
N ARG A 48 -1.79 -50.02 17.59
CA ARG A 48 -1.48 -48.72 18.23
C ARG A 48 0.02 -48.45 18.38
N LYS A 49 0.88 -49.05 17.55
CA LYS A 49 2.32 -48.79 17.50
C LYS A 49 2.65 -47.74 16.43
N ALA A 50 2.82 -46.48 16.83
CA ALA A 50 3.01 -45.36 15.91
C ALA A 50 4.28 -45.45 15.02
N LYS A 51 5.34 -46.16 15.46
CA LYS A 51 6.54 -46.37 14.63
C LYS A 51 6.26 -47.33 13.48
N SER A 52 5.61 -48.46 13.79
CA SER A 52 5.17 -49.45 12.80
C SER A 52 4.17 -48.83 11.83
N ALA A 53 3.23 -48.03 12.35
CA ALA A 53 2.24 -47.33 11.53
C ALA A 53 2.88 -46.35 10.54
N ALA A 54 3.88 -45.56 10.96
CA ALA A 54 4.59 -44.66 10.05
C ALA A 54 5.37 -45.41 8.96
N LYS A 55 5.92 -46.60 9.29
CA LYS A 55 6.60 -47.47 8.33
C LYS A 55 5.61 -48.04 7.32
N LEU A 56 4.51 -48.62 7.80
CA LEU A 56 3.48 -49.23 6.97
C LEU A 56 2.78 -48.18 6.08
N TYR A 57 2.60 -46.96 6.58
CA TYR A 57 2.06 -45.85 5.80
C TYR A 57 2.95 -45.50 4.61
N ARG A 58 4.27 -45.46 4.80
CA ARG A 58 5.24 -45.23 3.71
C ARG A 58 5.25 -46.38 2.71
N GLU A 59 5.06 -47.61 3.17
CA GLU A 59 5.01 -48.78 2.29
C GLU A 59 3.73 -48.79 1.44
N ARG A 60 2.58 -48.37 1.99
CA ARG A 60 1.30 -48.31 1.26
C ARG A 60 1.16 -47.09 0.35
N PHE A 61 1.72 -45.96 0.76
CA PHE A 61 1.65 -44.69 0.04
C PHE A 61 3.08 -44.22 -0.26
N PRO A 62 3.72 -44.75 -1.32
CA PRO A 62 5.08 -44.35 -1.69
C PRO A 62 5.13 -42.91 -2.22
N GLU A 63 4.03 -42.46 -2.82
CA GLU A 63 3.86 -41.09 -3.31
C GLU A 63 3.22 -40.20 -2.25
N GLY A 64 3.80 -39.03 -2.01
CA GLY A 64 3.21 -37.99 -1.17
C GLY A 64 3.87 -37.74 0.20
N PRO A 65 3.21 -36.95 1.08
CA PRO A 65 3.75 -36.58 2.37
C PRO A 65 3.72 -37.78 3.34
N HIS A 66 4.84 -38.01 4.01
CA HIS A 66 4.98 -39.14 4.92
C HIS A 66 4.83 -38.71 6.39
N PRO A 67 3.80 -39.19 7.11
CA PRO A 67 3.62 -38.85 8.50
C PRO A 67 4.72 -39.45 9.37
N THR A 68 5.27 -38.63 10.26
CA THR A 68 6.17 -39.13 11.29
C THR A 68 5.38 -39.80 12.42
N ARG A 69 6.06 -40.63 13.23
CA ARG A 69 5.50 -41.17 14.49
C ARG A 69 4.85 -40.07 15.34
N GLN A 70 5.48 -38.89 15.43
CA GLN A 70 4.95 -37.78 16.24
C GLN A 70 3.68 -37.19 15.63
N THR A 71 3.58 -37.11 14.31
CA THR A 71 2.37 -36.66 13.61
C THR A 71 1.18 -37.56 13.96
N ILE A 72 1.35 -38.88 13.83
CA ILE A 72 0.31 -39.88 14.14
C ILE A 72 -0.14 -39.74 15.60
N LEU A 73 0.80 -39.63 16.55
CA LEU A 73 0.47 -39.45 17.97
C LEU A 73 -0.28 -38.14 18.25
N LYS A 74 0.09 -37.03 17.59
CA LYS A 74 -0.61 -35.74 17.72
C LYS A 74 -2.02 -35.80 17.15
N VAL A 75 -2.26 -36.59 16.11
CA VAL A 75 -3.59 -36.79 15.53
C VAL A 75 -4.46 -37.60 16.48
N VAL A 76 -3.97 -38.74 16.97
CA VAL A 76 -4.67 -39.58 17.94
C VAL A 76 -4.99 -38.80 19.22
N LYS A 77 -4.04 -38.02 19.72
CA LYS A 77 -4.24 -37.18 20.91
C LYS A 77 -5.34 -36.14 20.69
N ARG A 78 -5.29 -35.39 19.58
CA ARG A 78 -6.32 -34.39 19.25
C ARG A 78 -7.71 -35.01 19.09
N LEU A 79 -7.79 -36.16 18.42
CA LEU A 79 -9.04 -36.89 18.26
C LEU A 79 -9.64 -37.28 19.61
N ARG A 80 -8.82 -37.78 20.55
CA ARG A 80 -9.27 -38.12 21.91
C ARG A 80 -9.68 -36.92 22.75
N GLU A 81 -8.94 -35.81 22.66
CA GLU A 81 -9.18 -34.63 23.49
C GLU A 81 -10.32 -33.75 22.98
N THR A 82 -10.49 -33.66 21.65
CA THR A 82 -11.39 -32.67 21.03
C THR A 82 -12.44 -33.27 20.11
N GLY A 83 -12.32 -34.55 19.73
CA GLY A 83 -13.17 -35.16 18.71
C GLY A 83 -12.79 -34.80 17.28
N TYR A 84 -11.80 -33.91 17.07
CA TYR A 84 -11.38 -33.47 15.74
C TYR A 84 -9.96 -33.92 15.41
N VAL A 85 -9.76 -34.24 14.14
CA VAL A 85 -8.49 -34.68 13.56
C VAL A 85 -7.64 -33.48 13.08
N THR A 86 -8.31 -32.40 12.64
CA THR A 86 -7.68 -31.17 12.16
C THR A 86 -7.26 -30.26 13.31
N SER A 87 -6.25 -29.42 13.08
CA SER A 87 -5.89 -28.40 14.06
C SER A 87 -6.91 -27.28 14.03
N ARG A 88 -7.38 -26.81 15.20
CA ARG A 88 -8.20 -25.59 15.27
C ARG A 88 -7.46 -24.43 14.59
N PRO A 89 -8.16 -23.58 13.83
CA PRO A 89 -7.59 -22.33 13.36
C PRO A 89 -6.96 -21.60 14.55
N ARG A 90 -5.71 -21.14 14.41
CA ARG A 90 -5.12 -20.29 15.44
C ARG A 90 -5.95 -19.01 15.48
N VAL A 91 -6.80 -18.87 16.49
CA VAL A 91 -7.47 -17.60 16.77
C VAL A 91 -6.35 -16.61 17.07
N ARG A 92 -6.15 -15.64 16.17
CA ARG A 92 -5.21 -14.55 16.44
C ARG A 92 -5.69 -13.85 17.70
N ARG A 93 -4.80 -13.69 18.68
CA ARG A 93 -5.09 -12.95 19.90
C ARG A 93 -5.66 -11.58 19.51
N PRO A 94 -6.81 -11.15 20.04
CA PRO A 94 -7.29 -9.80 19.82
C PRO A 94 -6.16 -8.84 20.17
N ARG A 95 -5.77 -7.99 19.23
CA ARG A 95 -4.79 -6.94 19.50
C ARG A 95 -5.46 -6.05 20.55
N ASN A 96 -4.78 -5.79 21.67
CA ASN A 96 -5.29 -4.87 22.69
C ASN A 96 -5.58 -3.52 22.02
N VAL A 97 -6.85 -3.28 21.69
CA VAL A 97 -7.37 -1.96 21.36
C VAL A 97 -7.56 -1.27 22.71
N GLY A 98 -6.43 -0.97 23.35
CA GLY A 98 -6.41 -0.20 24.58
C GLY A 98 -6.85 1.22 24.24
N ARG A 99 -7.88 1.67 24.97
CA ARG A 99 -8.59 2.95 24.90
C ARG A 99 -9.74 2.97 23.88
N LYS A 100 -10.96 3.10 24.42
CA LYS A 100 -12.17 3.53 23.72
C LYS A 100 -12.05 5.00 23.30
N GLU A 101 -11.03 5.36 22.53
CA GLU A 101 -11.06 6.62 21.78
C GLU A 101 -11.68 6.29 20.44
N GLN A 102 -12.80 6.96 20.19
CA GLN A 102 -13.69 6.61 19.10
C GLN A 102 -12.94 6.87 17.79
N PRO A 103 -12.78 5.87 16.90
CA PRO A 103 -12.25 6.11 15.56
C PRO A 103 -13.05 7.19 14.80
N GLY A 104 -14.29 7.46 15.23
CA GLY A 104 -15.11 8.58 14.78
C GLY A 104 -14.43 9.94 14.95
N ASP A 105 -13.78 10.23 16.09
CA ASP A 105 -13.24 11.56 16.36
C ASP A 105 -12.11 11.94 15.38
N VAL A 106 -11.30 10.96 15.01
CA VAL A 106 -10.23 11.12 14.01
C VAL A 106 -10.80 11.44 12.64
N LEU A 107 -11.84 10.70 12.23
CA LEU A 107 -12.47 10.89 10.93
C LEU A 107 -13.26 12.20 10.88
N THR A 108 -14.02 12.52 11.93
CA THR A 108 -14.75 13.78 12.07
C THR A 108 -13.78 14.96 11.99
N TYR A 109 -12.66 14.91 12.72
CA TYR A 109 -11.66 15.97 12.67
C TYR A 109 -10.99 16.07 11.30
N ALA A 110 -10.59 14.94 10.70
CA ALA A 110 -9.94 14.92 9.40
C ALA A 110 -10.84 15.42 8.27
N PHE A 111 -12.13 15.10 8.29
CA PHE A 111 -13.10 15.60 7.31
C PHE A 111 -13.50 17.05 7.57
N ALA A 112 -13.57 17.49 8.82
CA ALA A 112 -13.80 18.90 9.15
C ALA A 112 -12.62 19.80 8.76
N HIS A 113 -11.39 19.27 8.79
CA HIS A 113 -10.18 20.02 8.47
C HIS A 113 -9.31 19.26 7.45
N PRO A 114 -9.71 19.24 6.17
CA PRO A 114 -9.08 18.39 5.16
C PRO A 114 -7.59 18.69 4.95
N GLN A 115 -7.19 19.96 5.12
CA GLN A 115 -5.80 20.45 4.97
C GLN A 115 -4.91 20.13 6.19
N SER A 116 -5.45 19.47 7.21
CA SER A 116 -4.70 19.19 8.42
C SER A 116 -3.61 18.15 8.17
N SER A 117 -2.39 18.48 8.56
CA SER A 117 -1.32 17.48 8.55
C SER A 117 -1.65 16.31 9.48
N THR A 118 -1.12 15.13 9.18
CA THR A 118 -1.25 13.96 10.07
C THR A 118 -0.75 14.27 11.48
N LYS A 119 0.24 15.16 11.61
CA LYS A 119 0.77 15.61 12.91
C LYS A 119 -0.28 16.36 13.72
N MET A 120 -1.01 17.30 13.11
CA MET A 120 -2.10 18.01 13.80
C MET A 120 -3.24 17.06 14.18
N ILE A 121 -3.57 16.09 13.32
CA ILE A 121 -4.59 15.07 13.65
C ILE A 121 -4.13 14.25 14.87
N ILE A 122 -2.85 13.87 14.93
CA ILE A 122 -2.26 13.17 16.08
C ILE A 122 -2.35 14.01 17.36
N GLU A 123 -1.95 15.27 17.29
CA GLU A 123 -1.95 16.19 18.44
C GLU A 123 -3.37 16.46 18.95
N ASN A 124 -4.32 16.70 18.06
CA ASN A 124 -5.70 17.00 18.44
C ASN A 124 -6.47 15.77 18.93
N CYS A 125 -6.20 14.58 18.37
CA CYS A 125 -6.86 13.36 18.79
C CYS A 125 -6.15 12.63 19.94
N GLY A 126 -4.92 13.04 20.33
CA GLY A 126 -4.16 12.39 21.40
C GLY A 126 -3.70 10.96 21.08
N LEU A 127 -3.69 10.56 19.80
CA LEU A 127 -3.47 9.19 19.37
C LEU A 127 -2.06 8.96 18.81
N SER A 128 -1.55 7.74 18.96
CA SER A 128 -0.29 7.37 18.30
C SER A 128 -0.41 7.47 16.77
N LYS A 129 0.68 7.86 16.10
CA LYS A 129 0.78 7.92 14.63
C LYS A 129 0.28 6.64 13.96
N SER A 130 0.72 5.47 14.44
CA SER A 130 0.31 4.19 13.87
C SER A 130 -1.20 3.97 13.95
N ARG A 131 -1.84 4.39 15.05
CA ARG A 131 -3.29 4.25 15.23
C ARG A 131 -4.07 5.16 14.29
N VAL A 132 -3.66 6.42 14.13
CA VAL A 132 -4.27 7.35 13.17
C VAL A 132 -4.17 6.80 11.74
N TRP A 133 -3.00 6.30 11.35
CA TRP A 133 -2.82 5.67 10.04
C TRP A 133 -3.69 4.42 9.84
N THR A 134 -3.82 3.57 10.86
CA THR A 134 -4.72 2.41 10.79
C THR A 134 -6.17 2.85 10.60
N ILE A 135 -6.65 3.84 11.36
CA ILE A 135 -8.03 4.31 11.28
C ILE A 135 -8.33 4.92 9.91
N LEU A 136 -7.43 5.77 9.37
CA LEU A 136 -7.59 6.36 8.04
C LEU A 136 -7.59 5.31 6.92
N ASN A 137 -6.73 4.28 7.04
CA ASN A 137 -6.70 3.19 6.05
C ASN A 137 -7.92 2.28 6.15
N GLU A 138 -8.40 1.97 7.36
CA GLU A 138 -9.59 1.15 7.58
C GLU A 138 -10.87 1.87 7.12
N SER A 139 -10.91 3.20 7.17
CA SER A 139 -12.04 3.99 6.69
C SER A 139 -12.04 4.22 5.17
N GLY A 140 -10.96 3.88 4.46
CA GLY A 140 -10.80 4.18 3.04
C GLY A 140 -10.49 5.66 2.75
N ALA A 141 -10.15 6.46 3.77
CA ALA A 141 -9.74 7.84 3.57
C ALA A 141 -8.30 7.91 3.05
N HIS A 142 -8.10 8.60 1.94
CA HIS A 142 -6.81 8.77 1.29
C HIS A 142 -6.37 10.23 1.26
N PRO A 143 -5.07 10.52 1.50
CA PRO A 143 -4.52 11.85 1.32
C PRO A 143 -4.31 12.15 -0.17
N TYR A 144 -5.07 13.10 -0.70
CA TYR A 144 -4.89 13.60 -2.08
C TYR A 144 -4.02 14.85 -2.08
N ARG A 145 -3.20 15.02 -3.12
CA ARG A 145 -2.43 16.26 -3.34
C ARG A 145 -3.28 17.25 -4.11
N SER A 146 -3.27 18.51 -3.69
CA SER A 146 -3.90 19.59 -4.43
C SER A 146 -3.10 19.94 -5.69
N THR A 147 -3.82 20.23 -6.77
CA THR A 147 -3.21 20.81 -7.97
C THR A 147 -3.14 22.31 -7.80
N HIS A 148 -1.95 22.90 -7.96
CA HIS A 148 -1.84 24.35 -7.97
C HIS A 148 -2.23 24.86 -9.36
N VAL A 149 -3.16 25.80 -9.40
CA VAL A 149 -3.58 26.47 -10.62
C VAL A 149 -3.25 27.94 -10.49
N GLN A 150 -2.93 28.59 -11.60
CA GLN A 150 -2.77 30.03 -11.61
C GLN A 150 -4.14 30.66 -11.31
N GLY A 151 -4.21 31.56 -10.33
CA GLY A 151 -5.42 32.32 -10.06
C GLY A 151 -5.67 33.31 -11.19
N LEU A 152 -6.52 32.95 -12.15
CA LEU A 152 -6.85 33.80 -13.29
C LEU A 152 -7.96 34.77 -12.91
N LEU A 153 -7.73 36.06 -13.14
CA LEU A 153 -8.78 37.06 -13.03
C LEU A 153 -9.66 37.03 -14.29
N LEU A 154 -10.92 37.44 -14.15
CA LEU A 154 -11.88 37.44 -15.26
C LEU A 154 -11.38 38.20 -16.51
N ARG A 155 -10.60 39.27 -16.30
CA ARG A 155 -10.00 40.08 -17.38
C ARG A 155 -8.78 39.44 -18.04
N ASP A 156 -8.17 38.43 -17.40
CA ASP A 156 -6.98 37.77 -17.94
C ASP A 156 -7.32 36.91 -19.15
N ALA A 157 -8.53 36.34 -19.19
CA ALA A 157 -8.99 35.54 -20.32
C ALA A 157 -9.02 36.37 -21.62
N GLU A 158 -9.58 37.57 -21.56
CA GLU A 158 -9.64 38.49 -22.69
C GLU A 158 -8.23 38.93 -23.11
N ARG A 159 -7.39 39.37 -22.17
CA ARG A 159 -6.02 39.80 -22.44
C ARG A 159 -5.17 38.69 -23.09
N ARG A 160 -5.31 37.46 -22.61
CA ARG A 160 -4.63 36.28 -23.18
C ARG A 160 -5.12 36.00 -24.59
N TYR A 161 -6.43 36.06 -24.81
CA TYR A 161 -7.01 35.84 -26.13
C TYR A 161 -6.53 36.89 -27.14
N THR A 162 -6.54 38.17 -26.76
CA THR A 162 -6.02 39.26 -27.59
C THR A 162 -4.53 39.07 -27.91
N TRP A 163 -3.73 38.69 -26.91
CA TRP A 163 -2.31 38.43 -27.12
C TRP A 163 -2.07 37.23 -28.05
N CYS A 164 -2.80 36.13 -27.87
CA CYS A 164 -2.70 34.96 -28.76
C CYS A 164 -3.02 35.35 -30.21
N ASN A 165 -4.10 36.11 -30.44
CA ASN A 165 -4.46 36.56 -31.79
C ASN A 165 -3.39 37.49 -32.37
N PHE A 166 -2.81 38.39 -31.56
CA PHE A 166 -1.70 39.23 -32.01
C PHE A 166 -0.50 38.38 -32.46
N VAL A 167 -0.10 37.38 -31.68
CA VAL A 167 1.01 36.48 -32.04
C VAL A 167 0.70 35.69 -33.29
N MET A 168 -0.51 35.13 -33.40
CA MET A 168 -0.93 34.35 -34.58
C MET A 168 -0.89 35.19 -35.86
N ASN A 169 -1.42 36.42 -35.83
CA ASN A 169 -1.42 37.29 -37.01
C ASN A 169 0.01 37.70 -37.42
N ASN A 170 0.88 38.03 -36.45
CA ASN A 170 2.26 38.39 -36.77
C ASN A 170 3.07 37.19 -37.29
N LEU A 171 2.72 35.96 -36.91
CA LEU A 171 3.33 34.75 -37.45
C LEU A 171 2.92 34.45 -38.89
N GLU A 172 1.72 34.86 -39.31
CA GLU A 172 1.28 34.75 -40.71
C GLU A 172 2.10 35.67 -41.61
N ASP A 173 2.33 36.91 -41.18
CA ASP A 173 3.09 37.91 -41.95
C ASP A 173 4.62 37.69 -41.84
N HIS A 174 5.09 37.27 -40.67
CA HIS A 174 6.52 37.12 -40.34
C HIS A 174 6.78 35.80 -39.60
N PRO A 175 7.17 34.73 -40.30
CA PRO A 175 7.32 33.40 -39.68
C PRO A 175 8.44 33.31 -38.63
N THR A 176 9.35 34.29 -38.56
CA THR A 176 10.43 34.36 -37.56
C THR A 176 10.09 35.21 -36.34
N PHE A 177 8.88 35.77 -36.26
CA PHE A 177 8.48 36.72 -35.22
C PHE A 177 8.78 36.27 -33.78
N LEU A 178 8.58 34.98 -33.46
CA LEU A 178 8.86 34.46 -32.11
C LEU A 178 10.36 34.47 -31.75
N ALA A 179 11.26 34.44 -32.74
CA ALA A 179 12.69 34.50 -32.51
C ALA A 179 13.17 35.92 -32.18
N ASP A 180 12.41 36.94 -32.57
CA ASP A 180 12.70 38.35 -32.29
C ASP A 180 12.23 38.77 -30.88
N ILE A 181 11.43 37.93 -30.21
CA ILE A 181 10.96 38.17 -28.85
C ILE A 181 12.00 37.69 -27.84
N ILE A 182 12.51 38.61 -27.03
CA ILE A 182 13.33 38.29 -25.86
C ILE A 182 12.41 38.07 -24.66
N TRP A 183 12.44 36.86 -24.12
CA TRP A 183 11.68 36.49 -22.93
C TRP A 183 12.49 36.80 -21.67
N THR A 184 11.87 37.49 -20.73
CA THR A 184 12.42 37.74 -19.40
C THR A 184 11.38 37.36 -18.35
N ASP A 185 11.79 36.61 -17.33
CA ASP A 185 10.98 36.35 -16.14
C ASP A 185 11.64 36.96 -14.90
N GLU A 186 10.85 37.17 -13.86
CA GLU A 186 11.34 37.61 -12.55
C GLU A 186 10.93 36.57 -11.51
N ALA A 187 11.91 35.99 -10.83
CA ALA A 187 11.68 35.05 -9.74
C ALA A 187 11.84 35.78 -8.40
N SER A 188 10.74 35.84 -7.63
CA SER A 188 10.76 36.42 -6.28
C SER A 188 11.10 35.36 -5.24
N PHE A 189 12.23 35.53 -4.54
CA PHE A 189 12.60 34.69 -3.39
C PHE A 189 12.16 35.35 -2.09
N SER A 190 11.20 34.74 -1.39
CA SER A 190 10.73 35.27 -0.10
C SER A 190 11.49 34.65 1.08
N ARG A 191 11.69 35.43 2.16
CA ARG A 191 12.32 34.95 3.40
C ARG A 191 11.39 34.10 4.28
N ASN A 192 10.11 34.00 3.92
CA ASN A 192 9.08 33.33 4.74
C ASN A 192 9.06 31.80 4.61
N GLY A 193 10.10 31.22 4.00
CA GLY A 193 10.24 29.79 3.81
C GLY A 193 9.44 29.29 2.62
N LEU A 194 10.05 28.37 1.87
CA LEU A 194 9.38 27.64 0.80
C LEU A 194 8.22 26.84 1.40
N PHE A 195 7.00 27.05 0.90
CA PHE A 195 5.87 26.21 1.24
C PHE A 195 6.16 24.81 0.71
N ASN A 196 6.33 23.83 1.60
CA ASN A 196 6.55 22.45 1.16
C ASN A 196 5.24 21.91 0.57
N ARG A 197 5.11 22.00 -0.76
CA ARG A 197 3.99 21.47 -1.53
C ARG A 197 3.72 19.99 -1.26
N GLN A 198 4.74 19.23 -0.87
CA GLN A 198 4.59 17.81 -0.55
C GLN A 198 3.81 17.57 0.75
N ASN A 199 3.65 18.59 1.60
CA ASN A 199 2.95 18.48 2.88
C ASN A 199 1.49 18.94 2.81
N VAL A 200 1.05 19.51 1.68
CA VAL A 200 -0.35 19.93 1.49
C VAL A 200 -1.14 18.75 0.94
N HIS A 201 -1.93 18.16 1.82
CA HIS A 201 -2.78 17.02 1.52
C HIS A 201 -4.20 17.26 1.98
N THR A 202 -5.15 16.77 1.20
CA THR A 202 -6.57 16.78 1.50
C THR A 202 -7.02 15.34 1.73
N CYS A 203 -7.34 14.98 2.98
CA CYS A 203 -7.90 13.67 3.29
C CYS A 203 -9.36 13.58 2.83
N SER A 204 -9.67 12.62 1.96
CA SER A 204 -11.04 12.38 1.45
C SER A 204 -11.24 10.90 1.11
N LEU A 205 -12.48 10.44 1.03
CA LEU A 205 -12.82 9.11 0.53
C LEU A 205 -12.62 9.02 -0.99
N GLU A 206 -13.03 10.06 -1.69
CA GLU A 206 -12.89 10.18 -3.15
C GLU A 206 -11.96 11.33 -3.51
N ASN A 207 -11.33 11.25 -4.69
CA ASN A 207 -10.44 12.31 -5.16
C ASN A 207 -11.23 13.60 -5.42
N PRO A 208 -11.05 14.67 -4.63
CA PRO A 208 -11.83 15.89 -4.78
C PRO A 208 -11.42 16.73 -5.99
N ARG A 209 -10.35 16.34 -6.72
CA ARG A 209 -9.72 17.13 -7.80
C ARG A 209 -9.51 18.59 -7.40
N TYR A 210 -9.15 18.78 -6.13
CA TYR A 210 -9.06 20.09 -5.52
C TYR A 210 -7.92 20.90 -6.13
N ALA A 211 -8.26 22.10 -6.60
CA ALA A 211 -7.31 23.06 -7.14
C ALA A 211 -7.12 24.23 -6.16
N VAL A 212 -5.87 24.62 -5.93
CA VAL A 212 -5.52 25.78 -5.10
C VAL A 212 -4.98 26.87 -6.00
N GLU A 213 -5.64 28.02 -5.99
CA GLU A 213 -5.17 29.20 -6.71
C GLU A 213 -3.91 29.78 -6.05
N VAL A 214 -2.87 30.00 -6.86
CA VAL A 214 -1.65 30.67 -6.43
C VAL A 214 -1.53 31.99 -7.17
N ARG A 215 -1.21 33.06 -6.42
CA ARG A 215 -1.12 34.44 -6.95
C ARG A 215 0.08 34.66 -7.87
N HIS A 216 1.14 33.87 -7.72
CA HIS A 216 2.36 33.96 -8.53
C HIS A 216 2.82 32.55 -8.90
N GLN A 217 3.49 32.40 -10.05
CA GLN A 217 4.24 31.18 -10.36
C GLN A 217 5.36 31.07 -9.32
N LEU A 218 5.13 30.28 -8.26
CA LEU A 218 6.20 29.89 -7.36
C LEU A 218 7.11 28.95 -8.17
N VAL A 219 8.29 29.43 -8.51
CA VAL A 219 9.35 28.59 -9.06
C VAL A 219 9.84 27.71 -7.91
N ASP A 220 9.38 26.47 -7.89
CA ASP A 220 9.82 25.44 -6.96
C ASP A 220 11.27 25.08 -7.30
N GLU A 221 12.25 25.57 -6.53
CA GLU A 221 13.53 24.87 -6.45
C GLU A 221 13.28 23.53 -5.74
N CYS A 222 13.30 22.45 -6.52
CA CYS A 222 13.51 21.11 -6.00
C CYS A 222 14.69 21.18 -5.02
N LEU A 223 14.43 20.89 -3.74
CA LEU A 223 15.46 20.67 -2.72
C LEU A 223 16.59 19.85 -3.34
N VAL A 224 17.69 20.54 -3.68
CA VAL A 224 18.97 19.89 -3.93
C VAL A 224 19.27 19.20 -2.62
N ARG A 225 19.08 17.88 -2.60
CA ARG A 225 19.56 17.02 -1.54
C ARG A 225 21.07 17.18 -1.55
N ASN A 226 21.57 18.11 -0.74
CA ASN A 226 22.96 18.12 -0.33
C ASN A 226 23.18 16.81 0.43
N PHE A 227 23.63 15.80 -0.30
CA PHE A 227 24.43 14.74 0.26
C PHE A 227 25.78 15.36 0.58
N GLN A 228 25.97 15.69 1.86
CA GLN A 228 27.26 15.67 2.52
C GLN A 228 27.18 14.64 3.64
#